data_AF-A0A1V4XIP5-F1
#
_entry.id   AF-A0A1V4XIP5-F1
#
_cell.length_a   1.000
_cell.length_b   1.000
_cell.length_c   1.000
_cell.angle_alpha   90.00
_cell.angle_beta   90.00
_cell.angle_gamma   90.00
#
_symmetry.space_group_name_H-M   'P 1'
#
loop_
_entity.id
_entity.type
_entity.pdbx_description
1 polymer ?
#
loop_
_entity_poly.entity_id
_entity_poly.type
_entity_poly.pdbx_seq_one_letter_code
_entity_poly.pdbx_strand_id
1 'polypeptide(L)'
;MDYMIRAAKAIGAAMPYLLKGEGENATGMEKALWELIRKPFETKERDRQLIEEMQQSPGDEGTKGVVIYKLGEFMDDDPVLAKEVGELLGKIAATQESDKPNISEFLDNRSGLYRDAAELRRTEAEYLEALKTSRSLAEKNPGEHLCDVAKALNNLGSLHADILAYEKAEKEFDEALTIYRGLAKGNPDAFLPAVAGTLNNLAILHDSTNAFLQAGQEYSEALNIRKSLAEKDPDTFLPSVAATFFNLANLHGERKAFLEALTEYGEALKIYRKLAKENPAFHLPNVAKTLNNLAILHRNRDSFKEAEDAYTEAVQIRRDLAKENPRAYLPDVATTLNNLAILHINSSAFDKAEEEYREALTIYKGLSEEDLAYRQGVAMMLNNLALLHREMNLLDKAEAEYVEALNIRREVAKDNPAAFMAYVAATLNNLAAVHIDAKKLDKAEAEYAEALQIYRELSKDNIGVYRPDVAMTLVNMAIFHVQIQPNREKSIGYASEAASLLEPMQIEGPYIESYLEAALTVLQHWRTEPKPAVGKDG
;
A
#
# COMPACT_ATOMS: atom_id res chain seq x y z
N MET A 1 -23.22 -11.74 -8.03
CA MET A 1 -23.53 -10.30 -8.24
C MET A 1 -25.03 -9.99 -8.30
N ASP A 2 -25.82 -10.55 -9.23
CA ASP A 2 -27.25 -10.18 -9.41
C ASP A 2 -28.17 -10.56 -8.20
N TYR A 3 -27.84 -11.62 -7.47
CA TYR A 3 -28.54 -12.02 -6.24
C TYR A 3 -28.35 -11.02 -5.08
N MET A 4 -27.11 -10.56 -4.85
CA MET A 4 -26.76 -9.63 -3.77
C MET A 4 -27.34 -8.24 -4.01
N ILE A 5 -27.36 -7.79 -5.27
CA ILE A 5 -27.99 -6.53 -5.69
C ILE A 5 -29.51 -6.57 -5.48
N ARG A 6 -30.16 -7.73 -5.72
CA ARG A 6 -31.61 -7.89 -5.47
C ARG A 6 -31.94 -7.99 -3.98
N ALA A 7 -31.07 -8.63 -3.18
CA ALA A 7 -31.19 -8.69 -1.73
C ALA A 7 -31.04 -7.31 -1.08
N ALA A 8 -30.04 -6.52 -1.48
CA ALA A 8 -29.83 -5.15 -1.02
C ALA A 8 -30.98 -4.21 -1.42
N LYS A 9 -31.53 -4.35 -2.64
CA LYS A 9 -32.72 -3.60 -3.07
C LYS A 9 -33.99 -3.99 -2.31
N ALA A 10 -34.17 -5.26 -1.97
CA ALA A 10 -35.30 -5.72 -1.17
C ALA A 10 -35.23 -5.24 0.28
N ILE A 11 -34.03 -5.23 0.88
CA ILE A 11 -33.76 -4.69 2.21
C ILE A 11 -34.00 -3.16 2.23
N GLY A 12 -33.51 -2.44 1.22
CA GLY A 12 -33.73 -1.00 1.07
C GLY A 12 -35.21 -0.62 0.88
N ALA A 13 -36.00 -1.45 0.19
CA ALA A 13 -37.44 -1.23 0.01
C ALA A 13 -38.28 -1.50 1.28
N ALA A 14 -37.80 -2.36 2.17
CA ALA A 14 -38.48 -2.71 3.43
C ALA A 14 -38.19 -1.73 4.59
N MET A 15 -37.09 -0.98 4.50
CA MET A 15 -36.58 -0.07 5.55
C MET A 15 -37.60 0.99 6.04
N PRO A 16 -38.41 1.64 5.17
CA PRO A 16 -39.39 2.64 5.63
C PRO A 16 -40.54 2.07 6.47
N TYR A 17 -40.81 0.77 6.32
CA TYR A 17 -41.90 0.07 7.02
C TYR A 17 -41.40 -0.54 8.35
N LEU A 18 -40.13 -0.96 8.40
CA LEU A 18 -39.44 -1.39 9.63
C LEU A 18 -39.28 -0.24 10.65
N LEU A 19 -39.08 0.99 10.17
CA LEU A 19 -38.94 2.18 11.01
C LEU A 19 -40.25 2.67 11.65
N LYS A 20 -41.42 2.21 11.19
CA LYS A 20 -42.73 2.65 11.69
C LYS A 20 -43.39 1.74 12.74
N GLY A 21 -42.83 0.55 12.99
CA GLY A 21 -43.26 -0.29 14.11
C GLY A 21 -44.75 -0.67 14.14
N GLU A 22 -45.43 -0.80 12.99
CA GLU A 22 -46.82 -1.27 12.95
C GLU A 22 -46.85 -2.80 12.93
N GLY A 23 -46.90 -3.37 14.14
CA GLY A 23 -47.07 -4.79 14.39
C GLY A 23 -48.46 -5.27 13.99
N GLU A 24 -48.50 -6.10 12.94
CA GLU A 24 -49.41 -7.24 12.75
C GLU A 24 -49.22 -7.87 11.35
N ASN A 25 -48.62 -7.15 10.40
CA ASN A 25 -48.29 -7.67 9.06
C ASN A 25 -46.85 -8.23 8.90
N ALA A 26 -46.00 -8.11 9.94
CA ALA A 26 -44.61 -8.57 9.89
C ALA A 26 -44.47 -10.08 9.58
N THR A 27 -45.39 -10.89 10.10
CA THR A 27 -45.37 -12.36 9.95
C THR A 27 -45.75 -12.85 8.55
N GLY A 28 -46.59 -12.11 7.80
CA GLY A 28 -46.88 -12.41 6.40
C GLY A 28 -45.73 -12.04 5.45
N MET A 29 -45.01 -10.98 5.80
CA MET A 29 -43.91 -10.43 5.01
C MET A 29 -42.59 -11.17 5.23
N GLU A 30 -42.31 -11.64 6.45
CA GLU A 30 -41.22 -12.59 6.73
C GLU A 30 -41.40 -13.89 5.95
N LYS A 31 -42.64 -14.38 5.83
CA LYS A 31 -43.00 -15.53 4.98
C LYS A 31 -42.73 -15.28 3.50
N ALA A 32 -42.98 -14.07 3.00
CA ALA A 32 -42.73 -13.70 1.61
C ALA A 32 -41.22 -13.49 1.31
N LEU A 33 -40.47 -12.91 2.26
CA LEU A 33 -39.00 -12.83 2.21
C LEU A 33 -38.39 -14.24 2.22
N TRP A 34 -38.91 -15.12 3.07
CA TRP A 34 -38.48 -16.52 3.21
C TRP A 34 -38.79 -17.36 1.95
N GLU A 35 -39.96 -17.20 1.33
CA GLU A 35 -40.32 -17.81 0.04
C GLU A 35 -39.40 -17.37 -1.12
N LEU A 36 -38.92 -16.11 -1.09
CA LEU A 36 -38.02 -15.57 -2.10
C LEU A 36 -36.57 -16.09 -1.95
N ILE A 37 -36.11 -16.30 -0.71
CA ILE A 37 -34.73 -16.70 -0.38
C ILE A 37 -34.54 -18.24 -0.46
N ARG A 38 -35.59 -19.03 -0.18
CA ARG A 38 -35.51 -20.51 -0.09
C ARG A 38 -35.35 -21.24 -1.43
N LYS A 39 -35.80 -20.68 -2.56
CA LYS A 39 -35.91 -21.41 -3.84
C LYS A 39 -34.64 -22.08 -4.42
N PRO A 40 -33.39 -21.71 -4.06
CA PRO A 40 -32.19 -22.42 -4.53
C PRO A 40 -31.59 -23.41 -3.52
N PHE A 41 -32.06 -23.47 -2.27
CA PHE A 41 -31.46 -24.28 -1.21
C PHE A 41 -32.21 -25.60 -1.00
N GLU A 42 -32.16 -26.48 -1.99
CA GLU A 42 -32.41 -27.90 -1.78
C GLU A 42 -31.08 -28.64 -1.88
N THR A 43 -30.39 -28.82 -0.75
CA THR A 43 -29.74 -30.06 -0.29
C THR A 43 -28.62 -29.78 0.72
N LYS A 44 -28.90 -30.01 2.01
CA LYS A 44 -28.09 -30.80 2.96
C LYS A 44 -28.62 -30.62 4.39
N GLU A 45 -28.79 -31.74 5.09
CA GLU A 45 -29.34 -31.86 6.46
C GLU A 45 -28.75 -30.87 7.49
N ARG A 46 -27.52 -30.41 7.27
CA ARG A 46 -26.79 -29.49 8.17
C ARG A 46 -27.39 -28.08 8.19
N ASP A 47 -27.94 -27.62 7.08
CA ASP A 47 -28.57 -26.29 6.99
C ASP A 47 -29.95 -26.30 7.65
N ARG A 48 -30.63 -27.46 7.65
CA ARG A 48 -31.92 -27.66 8.31
C ARG A 48 -31.82 -27.54 9.83
N GLN A 49 -30.70 -27.99 10.40
CA GLN A 49 -30.42 -27.92 11.83
C GLN A 49 -30.10 -26.48 12.28
N LEU A 50 -29.33 -25.73 11.47
CA LEU A 50 -29.08 -24.30 11.69
C LEU A 50 -30.37 -23.46 11.59
N ILE A 51 -31.28 -23.85 10.69
CA ILE A 51 -32.60 -23.23 10.51
C ILE A 51 -33.53 -23.48 11.71
N GLU A 52 -33.53 -24.68 12.28
CA GLU A 52 -34.32 -25.01 13.48
C GLU A 52 -33.80 -24.27 14.72
N GLU A 53 -32.48 -24.06 14.84
CA GLU A 53 -31.85 -23.27 15.90
C GLU A 53 -32.17 -21.77 15.78
N MET A 54 -32.18 -21.21 14.56
CA MET A 54 -32.54 -19.81 14.32
C MET A 54 -34.04 -19.52 14.53
N GLN A 55 -34.92 -20.51 14.33
CA GLN A 55 -36.37 -20.36 14.55
C GLN A 55 -36.78 -20.38 16.03
N GLN A 56 -35.93 -20.88 16.94
CA GLN A 56 -36.24 -21.00 18.37
C GLN A 56 -35.68 -19.86 19.22
N SER A 57 -34.90 -18.94 18.65
CA SER A 57 -34.30 -17.82 19.40
C SER A 57 -35.22 -16.58 19.38
N PRO A 58 -35.80 -16.16 20.52
CA PRO A 58 -36.58 -14.93 20.59
C PRO A 58 -35.64 -13.74 20.38
N GLY A 59 -35.99 -12.85 19.46
CA GLY A 59 -35.16 -11.72 19.04
C GLY A 59 -34.62 -10.88 20.19
N ASP A 60 -33.30 -10.88 20.30
CA ASP A 60 -32.49 -9.96 21.11
C ASP A 60 -31.41 -9.32 20.21
N GLU A 61 -30.91 -8.16 20.60
CA GLU A 61 -29.85 -7.37 19.96
C GLU A 61 -28.62 -8.21 19.58
N GLY A 62 -28.37 -9.32 20.26
CA GLY A 62 -27.34 -10.29 19.89
C GLY A 62 -27.50 -10.87 18.47
N THR A 63 -28.72 -11.10 17.98
CA THR A 63 -28.94 -11.60 16.61
C THR A 63 -28.67 -10.51 15.57
N LYS A 64 -28.86 -9.23 15.92
CA LYS A 64 -28.49 -8.08 15.07
C LYS A 64 -26.97 -7.92 14.99
N GLY A 65 -26.26 -8.16 16.10
CA GLY A 65 -24.80 -8.20 16.15
C GLY A 65 -24.20 -9.32 15.29
N VAL A 66 -24.80 -10.51 15.28
CA VAL A 66 -24.34 -11.66 14.46
C VAL A 66 -24.50 -11.41 12.95
N VAL A 67 -25.53 -10.67 12.53
CA VAL A 67 -25.73 -10.31 11.12
C VAL A 67 -24.75 -9.23 10.66
N ILE A 68 -24.44 -8.25 11.51
CA ILE A 68 -23.41 -7.23 11.25
C ILE A 68 -22.00 -7.85 11.28
N TYR A 69 -21.73 -8.75 12.23
CA TYR A 69 -20.49 -9.52 12.35
C TYR A 69 -20.23 -10.44 11.15
N LYS A 70 -21.28 -11.13 10.66
CA LYS A 70 -21.19 -11.92 9.42
C LYS A 70 -21.05 -11.05 8.17
N LEU A 71 -21.56 -9.82 8.15
CA LEU A 71 -21.32 -8.89 7.05
C LEU A 71 -19.87 -8.37 7.05
N GLY A 72 -19.27 -8.16 8.23
CA GLY A 72 -17.86 -7.80 8.40
C GLY A 72 -16.87 -8.87 7.92
N GLU A 73 -17.15 -10.16 8.16
CA GLU A 73 -16.30 -11.27 7.65
C GLU A 73 -16.28 -11.39 6.12
N PHE A 74 -17.23 -10.76 5.40
CA PHE A 74 -17.24 -10.72 3.93
C PHE A 74 -16.62 -9.44 3.35
N MET A 75 -16.22 -8.48 4.19
CA MET A 75 -15.71 -7.17 3.77
C MET A 75 -14.20 -7.14 3.50
N ASP A 76 -13.44 -8.14 3.97
CA ASP A 76 -11.98 -8.22 3.75
C ASP A 76 -11.60 -8.59 2.30
N ASP A 77 -12.54 -9.14 1.52
CA ASP A 77 -12.27 -9.66 0.17
C ASP A 77 -12.83 -8.78 -0.99
N ASP A 78 -13.58 -7.71 -0.70
CA ASP A 78 -14.14 -6.82 -1.73
C ASP A 78 -14.17 -5.33 -1.30
N PRO A 79 -13.11 -4.56 -1.62
CA PRO A 79 -12.99 -3.13 -1.27
C PRO A 79 -14.09 -2.24 -1.87
N VAL A 80 -14.75 -2.68 -2.94
CA VAL A 80 -15.83 -1.91 -3.60
C VAL A 80 -17.13 -2.04 -2.81
N LEU A 81 -17.42 -3.24 -2.28
CA LEU A 81 -18.59 -3.48 -1.43
C LEU A 81 -18.47 -2.77 -0.08
N ALA A 82 -17.26 -2.75 0.50
CA ALA A 82 -16.98 -2.01 1.74
C ALA A 82 -17.24 -0.50 1.57
N LYS A 83 -16.87 0.07 0.42
CA LYS A 83 -17.13 1.46 0.05
C LYS A 83 -18.62 1.77 -0.10
N GLU A 84 -19.38 0.92 -0.79
CA GLU A 84 -20.83 1.13 -1.00
C GLU A 84 -21.64 1.07 0.30
N VAL A 85 -21.27 0.17 1.22
CA VAL A 85 -21.91 0.04 2.55
C VAL A 85 -21.52 1.21 3.47
N GLY A 86 -20.26 1.66 3.45
CA GLY A 86 -19.80 2.86 4.15
C GLY A 86 -20.52 4.14 3.67
N GLU A 87 -20.72 4.28 2.36
CA GLU A 87 -21.50 5.40 1.79
C GLU A 87 -22.98 5.35 2.21
N LEU A 88 -23.55 4.15 2.38
CA LEU A 88 -24.93 3.97 2.85
C LEU A 88 -25.07 4.38 4.33
N LEU A 89 -24.10 4.00 5.17
CA LEU A 89 -24.03 4.35 6.59
C LEU A 89 -23.74 5.85 6.81
N GLY A 90 -22.92 6.45 5.97
CA GLY A 90 -22.66 7.90 5.96
C GLY A 90 -23.90 8.73 5.61
N LYS A 91 -24.73 8.26 4.68
CA LYS A 91 -26.02 8.89 4.33
C LYS A 91 -27.05 8.80 5.47
N ILE A 92 -26.99 7.76 6.30
CA ILE A 92 -27.83 7.61 7.49
C ILE A 92 -27.44 8.67 8.55
N ALA A 93 -26.15 8.96 8.72
CA ALA A 93 -25.67 9.96 9.68
C ALA A 93 -25.98 11.41 9.27
N ALA A 94 -26.10 11.69 7.98
CA ALA A 94 -26.30 13.04 7.43
C ALA A 94 -27.76 13.57 7.50
N THR A 95 -28.70 12.83 8.09
CA THR A 95 -30.14 13.19 8.12
C THR A 95 -30.61 13.91 9.38
N GLN A 96 -29.71 14.36 10.26
CA GLN A 96 -30.05 15.30 11.34
C GLN A 96 -29.72 16.74 10.90
N GLU A 97 -30.75 17.47 10.47
CA GLU A 97 -30.68 18.84 9.92
C GLU A 97 -30.59 19.94 11.00
N SER A 98 -29.70 20.92 10.80
CA SER A 98 -30.11 22.32 10.49
C SER A 98 -28.93 23.26 10.21
N ASP A 99 -29.06 23.97 9.08
CA ASP A 99 -28.39 25.19 8.59
C ASP A 99 -27.01 25.16 7.85
N LYS A 100 -27.09 25.55 6.56
CA LYS A 100 -26.11 25.67 5.44
C LYS A 100 -25.10 26.86 5.63
N PRO A 101 -23.99 27.06 4.86
CA PRO A 101 -23.78 26.74 3.42
C PRO A 101 -22.35 26.32 2.94
N ASN A 102 -22.28 25.83 1.68
CA ASN A 102 -21.11 25.72 0.78
C ASN A 102 -19.76 25.25 1.37
N ILE A 103 -19.71 23.99 1.81
CA ILE A 103 -18.46 23.30 2.16
C ILE A 103 -18.15 22.12 1.19
N SER A 104 -19.04 21.87 0.22
CA SER A 104 -18.95 20.72 -0.71
C SER A 104 -17.75 20.78 -1.66
N GLU A 105 -17.21 21.97 -1.98
CA GLU A 105 -16.05 22.12 -2.86
C GLU A 105 -14.71 22.10 -2.09
N PHE A 106 -14.76 22.23 -0.76
CA PHE A 106 -13.58 22.20 0.13
C PHE A 106 -13.45 20.88 0.90
N LEU A 107 -14.51 20.05 0.92
CA LEU A 107 -14.56 18.78 1.64
C LEU A 107 -14.26 17.56 0.78
N ASP A 108 -14.20 17.59 -0.55
CA ASP A 108 -14.05 16.32 -1.30
C ASP A 108 -12.72 15.60 -1.02
N ASN A 109 -11.59 16.32 -0.90
CA ASN A 109 -10.29 15.71 -0.56
C ASN A 109 -10.03 15.56 0.95
N ARG A 110 -10.66 16.40 1.78
CA ARG A 110 -10.57 16.32 3.26
C ARG A 110 -11.58 15.34 3.85
N SER A 111 -12.75 15.17 3.26
CA SER A 111 -13.80 14.27 3.73
C SER A 111 -13.39 12.82 3.56
N GLY A 112 -12.56 12.45 2.58
CA GLY A 112 -11.92 11.13 2.56
C GLY A 112 -11.08 10.92 3.83
N LEU A 113 -10.06 11.74 4.06
CA LEU A 113 -9.20 11.67 5.26
C LEU A 113 -9.94 11.82 6.59
N TYR A 114 -10.96 12.68 6.69
CA TYR A 114 -11.78 12.85 7.89
C TYR A 114 -12.86 11.78 8.04
N ARG A 115 -13.39 11.22 6.95
CA ARG A 115 -14.30 10.05 6.97
C ARG A 115 -13.50 8.83 7.36
N ASP A 116 -12.35 8.60 6.76
CA ASP A 116 -11.45 7.50 7.10
C ASP A 116 -10.94 7.66 8.54
N ALA A 117 -10.53 8.86 8.99
CA ALA A 117 -10.14 9.08 10.39
C ALA A 117 -11.32 9.10 11.39
N ALA A 118 -12.55 9.41 10.96
CA ALA A 118 -13.73 9.31 11.81
C ALA A 118 -14.27 7.87 11.86
N GLU A 119 -14.19 7.14 10.76
CA GLU A 119 -14.45 5.71 10.65
C GLU A 119 -13.43 4.94 11.48
N LEU A 120 -12.13 5.20 11.35
CA LEU A 120 -11.10 4.59 12.19
C LEU A 120 -11.33 4.85 13.68
N ARG A 121 -11.67 6.09 14.07
CA ARG A 121 -12.00 6.41 15.48
C ARG A 121 -13.29 5.75 15.96
N ARG A 122 -14.27 5.60 15.07
CA ARG A 122 -15.52 4.91 15.38
C ARG A 122 -15.28 3.41 15.51
N THR A 123 -14.56 2.80 14.58
CA THR A 123 -14.13 1.40 14.63
C THR A 123 -13.31 1.13 15.89
N GLU A 124 -12.40 2.03 16.26
CA GLU A 124 -11.63 1.92 17.52
C GLU A 124 -12.57 1.92 18.73
N ALA A 125 -13.53 2.84 18.78
CA ALA A 125 -14.51 2.88 19.87
C ALA A 125 -15.36 1.60 19.94
N GLU A 126 -15.82 1.09 18.80
CA GLU A 126 -16.59 -0.15 18.68
C GLU A 126 -15.78 -1.37 19.15
N TYR A 127 -14.50 -1.48 18.76
CA TYR A 127 -13.61 -2.55 19.22
C TYR A 127 -13.26 -2.46 20.70
N LEU A 128 -13.06 -1.25 21.23
CA LEU A 128 -12.84 -1.05 22.66
C LEU A 128 -14.08 -1.42 23.49
N GLU A 129 -15.28 -1.11 23.00
CA GLU A 129 -16.54 -1.51 23.64
C GLU A 129 -16.76 -3.03 23.57
N ALA A 130 -16.47 -3.64 22.42
CA ALA A 130 -16.51 -5.09 22.25
C ALA A 130 -15.54 -5.80 23.20
N LEU A 131 -14.30 -5.29 23.32
CA LEU A 131 -13.30 -5.81 24.25
C LEU A 131 -13.74 -5.67 25.71
N LYS A 132 -14.31 -4.52 26.09
CA LYS A 132 -14.84 -4.32 27.44
C LYS A 132 -15.96 -5.32 27.76
N THR A 133 -16.86 -5.53 26.81
CA THR A 133 -17.98 -6.46 26.95
C THR A 133 -17.50 -7.90 27.06
N SER A 134 -16.61 -8.33 26.17
CA SER A 134 -16.06 -9.69 26.18
C SER A 134 -15.26 -9.96 27.45
N ARG A 135 -14.49 -8.99 27.97
CA ARG A 135 -13.80 -9.12 29.27
C ARG A 135 -14.79 -9.31 30.43
N SER A 136 -15.86 -8.52 30.47
CA SER A 136 -16.89 -8.66 31.52
C SER A 136 -17.60 -10.03 31.46
N LEU A 137 -17.81 -10.56 30.27
CA LEU A 137 -18.36 -11.91 30.08
C LEU A 137 -17.35 -12.99 30.49
N ALA A 138 -16.07 -12.83 30.12
CA ALA A 138 -15.00 -13.75 30.48
C ALA A 138 -14.71 -13.80 31.99
N GLU A 139 -14.92 -12.71 32.73
CA GLU A 139 -14.86 -12.72 34.20
C GLU A 139 -15.91 -13.66 34.83
N LYS A 140 -17.09 -13.76 34.20
CA LYS A 140 -18.20 -14.60 34.68
C LYS A 140 -18.10 -16.04 34.18
N ASN A 141 -17.72 -16.22 32.92
CA ASN A 141 -17.56 -17.52 32.29
C ASN A 141 -16.31 -17.55 31.38
N PRO A 142 -15.11 -17.76 31.96
CA PRO A 142 -13.87 -17.71 31.19
C PRO A 142 -13.81 -18.76 30.08
N GLY A 143 -14.39 -19.94 30.31
CA GLY A 143 -14.32 -21.07 29.35
C GLY A 143 -15.01 -20.80 28.02
N GLU A 144 -16.04 -19.95 28.01
CA GLU A 144 -16.80 -19.60 26.81
C GLU A 144 -16.27 -18.32 26.14
N HIS A 145 -15.88 -17.31 26.92
CA HIS A 145 -15.66 -15.95 26.40
C HIS A 145 -14.21 -15.51 26.30
N LEU A 146 -13.23 -16.29 26.80
CA LEU A 146 -11.81 -15.95 26.59
C LEU A 146 -11.44 -15.90 25.09
N CYS A 147 -12.08 -16.72 24.26
CA CYS A 147 -11.89 -16.64 22.81
C CYS A 147 -12.36 -15.29 22.25
N ASP A 148 -13.48 -14.76 22.73
CA ASP A 148 -14.02 -13.47 22.29
C ASP A 148 -13.11 -12.31 22.71
N VAL A 149 -12.51 -12.39 23.90
CA VAL A 149 -11.49 -11.42 24.36
C VAL A 149 -10.28 -11.43 23.42
N ALA A 150 -9.73 -12.61 23.12
CA ALA A 150 -8.57 -12.74 22.25
C ALA A 150 -8.85 -12.27 20.81
N LYS A 151 -10.05 -12.53 20.27
CA LYS A 151 -10.49 -12.02 18.97
C LYS A 151 -10.56 -10.49 18.96
N ALA A 152 -11.20 -9.89 19.97
CA ALA A 152 -11.33 -8.44 20.07
C ALA A 152 -9.96 -7.75 20.18
N LEU A 153 -9.05 -8.32 21.00
CA LEU A 153 -7.67 -7.83 21.13
C LEU A 153 -6.89 -7.94 19.81
N ASN A 154 -6.99 -9.06 19.09
CA ASN A 154 -6.31 -9.21 17.81
C ASN A 154 -6.80 -8.19 16.78
N ASN A 155 -8.11 -7.94 16.72
CA ASN A 155 -8.66 -6.96 15.78
C ASN A 155 -8.31 -5.51 16.16
N LEU A 156 -8.32 -5.20 17.46
CA LEU A 156 -7.88 -3.89 17.96
C LEU A 156 -6.39 -3.68 17.69
N GLY A 157 -5.57 -4.72 17.87
CA GLY A 157 -4.15 -4.68 17.56
C GLY A 157 -3.88 -4.40 16.09
N SER A 158 -4.62 -5.03 15.18
CA SER A 158 -4.55 -4.73 13.73
C SER A 158 -4.92 -3.28 13.44
N LEU A 159 -6.04 -2.79 14.00
CA LEU A 159 -6.44 -1.40 13.83
C LEU A 159 -5.39 -0.42 14.36
N HIS A 160 -4.81 -0.70 15.53
CA HIS A 160 -3.75 0.13 16.11
C HIS A 160 -2.47 0.09 15.30
N ALA A 161 -2.13 -1.04 14.67
CA ALA A 161 -1.02 -1.12 13.73
C ALA A 161 -1.27 -0.24 12.48
N ASP A 162 -2.49 -0.28 11.92
CA ASP A 162 -2.87 0.52 10.74
C ASP A 162 -2.80 2.03 10.99
N ILE A 163 -3.11 2.48 12.22
CA ILE A 163 -2.99 3.90 12.63
C ILE A 163 -1.63 4.24 13.26
N LEU A 164 -0.64 3.36 13.11
CA LEU A 164 0.75 3.53 13.58
C LEU A 164 0.89 3.65 15.11
N ALA A 165 -0.09 3.17 15.88
CA ALA A 165 -0.05 3.08 17.34
C ALA A 165 0.62 1.76 17.78
N TYR A 166 1.86 1.56 17.34
CA TYR A 166 2.56 0.28 17.40
C TYR A 166 2.71 -0.31 18.81
N GLU A 167 2.98 0.51 19.83
CA GLU A 167 3.14 0.00 21.20
C GLU A 167 1.82 -0.48 21.83
N LYS A 168 0.68 0.02 21.33
CA LYS A 168 -0.62 -0.52 21.74
C LYS A 168 -0.91 -1.82 21.00
N ALA A 169 -0.68 -1.83 19.68
CA ALA A 169 -0.87 -3.00 18.84
C ALA A 169 -0.09 -4.21 19.36
N GLU A 170 1.19 -4.03 19.70
CA GLU A 170 2.06 -5.09 20.24
C GLU A 170 1.47 -5.69 21.52
N LYS A 171 1.05 -4.85 22.47
CA LYS A 171 0.46 -5.31 23.74
C LYS A 171 -0.83 -6.09 23.53
N GLU A 172 -1.68 -5.63 22.62
CA GLU A 172 -2.96 -6.26 22.34
C GLU A 172 -2.78 -7.61 21.65
N PHE A 173 -1.87 -7.70 20.68
CA PHE A 173 -1.51 -8.96 20.07
C PHE A 173 -0.85 -9.94 21.05
N ASP A 174 0.04 -9.47 21.93
CA ASP A 174 0.68 -10.31 22.95
C ASP A 174 -0.34 -10.88 23.94
N GLU A 175 -1.30 -10.06 24.37
CA GLU A 175 -2.39 -10.52 25.24
C GLU A 175 -3.28 -11.53 24.50
N ALA A 176 -3.66 -11.26 23.24
CA ALA A 176 -4.43 -12.19 22.41
C ALA A 176 -3.69 -13.53 22.23
N LEU A 177 -2.39 -13.49 21.91
CA LEU A 177 -1.55 -14.65 21.71
C LEU A 177 -1.43 -15.48 22.98
N THR A 178 -1.29 -14.83 24.14
CA THR A 178 -1.25 -15.49 25.44
C THR A 178 -2.54 -16.25 25.72
N ILE A 179 -3.70 -15.64 25.46
CA ILE A 179 -5.00 -16.28 25.64
C ILE A 179 -5.18 -17.45 24.66
N TYR A 180 -4.91 -17.26 23.37
CA TYR A 180 -5.03 -18.32 22.36
C TYR A 180 -4.10 -19.50 22.63
N ARG A 181 -2.85 -19.27 23.05
CA ARG A 181 -1.94 -20.34 23.47
C ARG A 181 -2.47 -21.09 24.70
N GLY A 182 -3.11 -20.38 25.63
CA GLY A 182 -3.82 -20.98 26.77
C GLY A 182 -4.94 -21.91 26.33
N LEU A 183 -5.82 -21.44 25.44
CA LEU A 183 -6.94 -22.20 24.90
C LEU A 183 -6.48 -23.40 24.04
N ALA A 184 -5.43 -23.23 23.25
CA ALA A 184 -4.85 -24.28 22.42
C ALA A 184 -4.30 -25.48 23.23
N LYS A 185 -3.94 -25.31 24.51
CA LYS A 185 -3.56 -26.45 25.37
C LYS A 185 -4.71 -27.42 25.61
N GLY A 186 -5.96 -26.92 25.65
CA GLY A 186 -7.16 -27.71 25.86
C GLY A 186 -7.81 -28.19 24.55
N ASN A 187 -7.76 -27.38 23.50
CA ASN A 187 -8.30 -27.73 22.18
C ASN A 187 -7.40 -27.20 21.05
N PRO A 188 -6.29 -27.91 20.74
CA PRO A 188 -5.31 -27.45 19.76
C PRO A 188 -5.90 -27.19 18.38
N ASP A 189 -6.71 -28.11 17.86
CA ASP A 189 -7.24 -28.01 16.49
C ASP A 189 -8.16 -26.79 16.30
N ALA A 190 -8.86 -26.34 17.35
CA ALA A 190 -9.71 -25.15 17.28
C ALA A 190 -8.95 -23.83 17.37
N PHE A 191 -7.82 -23.78 18.09
CA PHE A 191 -7.17 -22.50 18.45
C PHE A 191 -5.78 -22.31 17.86
N LEU A 192 -5.10 -23.37 17.40
CA LEU A 192 -3.83 -23.23 16.67
C LEU A 192 -3.93 -22.34 15.41
N PRO A 193 -5.04 -22.34 14.63
CA PRO A 193 -5.21 -21.38 13.55
C PRO A 193 -5.13 -19.91 14.02
N ALA A 194 -5.76 -19.59 15.16
CA ALA A 194 -5.76 -18.25 15.74
C ALA A 194 -4.39 -17.88 16.35
N VAL A 195 -3.67 -18.84 16.94
CA VAL A 195 -2.27 -18.65 17.37
C VAL A 195 -1.41 -18.27 16.17
N ALA A 196 -1.49 -19.01 15.06
CA ALA A 196 -0.72 -18.71 13.86
C ALA A 196 -1.13 -17.37 13.20
N GLY A 197 -2.42 -17.02 13.23
CA GLY A 197 -2.92 -15.72 12.78
C GLY A 197 -2.33 -14.56 13.59
N THR A 198 -2.36 -14.66 14.92
CA THR A 198 -1.85 -13.62 15.82
C THR A 198 -0.33 -13.47 15.68
N LEU A 199 0.41 -14.58 15.58
CA LEU A 199 1.86 -14.58 15.33
C LEU A 199 2.20 -13.90 13.99
N ASN A 200 1.42 -14.14 12.95
CA ASN A 200 1.61 -13.48 11.66
C ASN A 200 1.43 -11.95 11.78
N ASN A 201 0.45 -11.50 12.56
CA ASN A 201 0.20 -10.07 12.75
C ASN A 201 1.30 -9.41 13.59
N LEU A 202 1.77 -10.06 14.66
CA LEU A 202 2.96 -9.64 15.40
C LEU A 202 4.19 -9.55 14.50
N ALA A 203 4.38 -10.54 13.63
CA ALA A 203 5.51 -10.56 12.73
C ALA A 203 5.47 -9.40 11.72
N ILE A 204 4.29 -9.07 11.18
CA ILE A 204 4.10 -7.88 10.33
C ILE A 204 4.40 -6.59 11.11
N LEU A 205 3.92 -6.49 12.35
CA LEU A 205 4.17 -5.33 13.21
C LEU A 205 5.68 -5.17 13.47
N HIS A 206 6.35 -6.23 13.91
CA HIS A 206 7.78 -6.24 14.17
C HIS A 206 8.61 -5.99 12.92
N ASP A 207 8.18 -6.44 11.75
CA ASP A 207 8.82 -6.10 10.47
C ASP A 207 8.73 -4.59 10.22
N SER A 208 7.53 -4.00 10.37
CA SER A 208 7.30 -2.56 10.20
C SER A 208 8.06 -1.67 11.19
N THR A 209 8.37 -2.18 12.39
CA THR A 209 9.16 -1.49 13.41
C THR A 209 10.65 -1.84 13.38
N ASN A 210 11.13 -2.54 12.35
CA ASN A 210 12.52 -2.98 12.15
C ASN A 210 13.02 -4.00 13.20
N ALA A 211 12.13 -4.65 13.95
CA ALA A 211 12.40 -5.75 14.87
C ALA A 211 12.52 -7.10 14.12
N PHE A 212 13.35 -7.13 13.08
CA PHE A 212 13.38 -8.21 12.09
C PHE A 212 13.69 -9.61 12.63
N LEU A 213 14.48 -9.71 13.72
CA LEU A 213 14.78 -11.00 14.35
C LEU A 213 13.54 -11.60 15.02
N GLN A 214 12.71 -10.76 15.65
CA GLN A 214 11.44 -11.19 16.27
C GLN A 214 10.45 -11.59 15.18
N ALA A 215 10.28 -10.74 14.15
CA ALA A 215 9.41 -11.04 13.02
C ALA A 215 9.73 -12.40 12.36
N GLY A 216 11.02 -12.69 12.13
CA GLY A 216 11.44 -13.97 11.56
C GLY A 216 11.11 -15.18 12.44
N GLN A 217 11.23 -15.04 13.77
CA GLN A 217 10.87 -16.10 14.73
C GLN A 217 9.37 -16.36 14.73
N GLU A 218 8.56 -15.31 14.73
CA GLU A 218 7.10 -15.39 14.77
C GLU A 218 6.52 -15.95 13.48
N TYR A 219 7.01 -15.49 12.32
CA TYR A 219 6.63 -16.10 11.04
C TYR A 219 7.03 -17.58 10.96
N SER A 220 8.21 -17.94 11.47
CA SER A 220 8.66 -19.34 11.49
C SER A 220 7.77 -20.22 12.37
N GLU A 221 7.37 -19.71 13.55
CA GLU A 221 6.42 -20.41 14.43
C GLU A 221 5.05 -20.55 13.75
N ALA A 222 4.51 -19.46 13.19
CA ALA A 222 3.24 -19.48 12.45
C ALA A 222 3.27 -20.46 11.28
N LEU A 223 4.36 -20.50 10.52
CA LEU A 223 4.54 -21.41 9.38
C LEU A 223 4.53 -22.88 9.86
N ASN A 224 5.24 -23.19 10.94
CA ASN A 224 5.28 -24.56 11.48
C ASN A 224 3.88 -25.03 11.92
N ILE A 225 3.11 -24.16 12.59
CA ILE A 225 1.73 -24.46 12.97
C ILE A 225 0.87 -24.68 11.72
N ARG A 226 0.88 -23.75 10.76
CA ARG A 226 0.08 -23.83 9.53
C ARG A 226 0.42 -25.05 8.68
N LYS A 227 1.70 -25.45 8.60
CA LYS A 227 2.12 -26.68 7.92
C LYS A 227 1.55 -27.92 8.60
N SER A 228 1.63 -28.01 9.93
CA SER A 228 1.04 -29.12 10.68
C SER A 228 -0.48 -29.20 10.52
N LEU A 229 -1.17 -28.06 10.45
CA LEU A 229 -2.61 -28.00 10.17
C LEU A 229 -2.91 -28.43 8.72
N ALA A 230 -2.10 -28.00 7.75
CA ALA A 230 -2.25 -28.36 6.33
C ALA A 230 -1.98 -29.85 6.05
N GLU A 231 -1.25 -30.58 6.90
CA GLU A 231 -1.14 -32.04 6.79
C GLU A 231 -2.47 -32.75 7.06
N LYS A 232 -3.34 -32.15 7.88
CA LYS A 232 -4.67 -32.69 8.22
C LYS A 232 -5.76 -32.17 7.28
N ASP A 233 -5.70 -30.89 6.93
CA ASP A 233 -6.68 -30.21 6.08
C ASP A 233 -5.96 -29.26 5.09
N PRO A 234 -5.44 -29.81 3.97
CA PRO A 234 -4.68 -29.02 3.02
C PRO A 234 -5.48 -27.89 2.39
N ASP A 235 -6.75 -28.11 2.07
CA ASP A 235 -7.56 -27.16 1.30
C ASP A 235 -7.82 -25.88 2.12
N THR A 236 -8.03 -26.02 3.42
CA THR A 236 -8.20 -24.89 4.34
C THR A 236 -6.89 -24.14 4.62
N PHE A 237 -5.79 -24.85 4.84
CA PHE A 237 -4.58 -24.23 5.42
C PHE A 237 -3.45 -23.94 4.41
N LEU A 238 -3.42 -24.56 3.23
CA LEU A 238 -2.42 -24.25 2.20
C LEU A 238 -2.38 -22.77 1.80
N PRO A 239 -3.51 -22.03 1.67
CA PRO A 239 -3.46 -20.59 1.42
C PRO A 239 -2.65 -19.83 2.49
N SER A 240 -2.87 -20.17 3.77
CA SER A 240 -2.15 -19.53 4.88
C SER A 240 -0.66 -19.93 4.94
N VAL A 241 -0.32 -21.16 4.54
CA VAL A 241 1.08 -21.60 4.39
C VAL A 241 1.77 -20.78 3.31
N ALA A 242 1.14 -20.62 2.14
CA ALA A 242 1.68 -19.82 1.04
C ALA A 242 1.86 -18.34 1.42
N ALA A 243 0.89 -17.75 2.12
CA ALA A 243 0.97 -16.39 2.63
C ALA A 243 2.14 -16.21 3.63
N THR A 244 2.37 -17.20 4.50
CA THR A 244 3.48 -17.13 5.47
C THR A 244 4.84 -17.22 4.78
N PHE A 245 4.99 -18.13 3.79
CA PHE A 245 6.19 -18.19 2.97
C PHE A 245 6.43 -16.88 2.21
N PHE A 246 5.38 -16.30 1.64
CA PHE A 246 5.47 -15.00 0.95
C PHE A 246 5.95 -13.89 1.90
N ASN A 247 5.44 -13.84 3.13
CA ASN A 247 5.84 -12.83 4.11
C ASN A 247 7.28 -13.02 4.62
N LEU A 248 7.69 -14.26 4.90
CA LEU A 248 9.10 -14.58 5.21
C LEU A 248 10.04 -14.16 4.09
N ALA A 249 9.63 -14.39 2.84
CA ALA A 249 10.42 -14.03 1.68
C ALA A 249 10.57 -12.50 1.52
N ASN A 250 9.53 -11.71 1.85
CA ASN A 250 9.65 -10.25 1.93
C ASN A 250 10.71 -9.86 2.98
N LEU A 251 10.56 -10.35 4.21
CA LEU A 251 11.47 -10.07 5.34
C LEU A 251 12.93 -10.42 4.99
N HIS A 252 13.17 -11.61 4.44
CA HIS A 252 14.51 -12.03 4.02
C HIS A 252 15.04 -11.22 2.83
N GLY A 253 14.18 -10.84 1.89
CA GLY A 253 14.52 -10.00 0.75
C GLY A 253 15.02 -8.61 1.17
N GLU A 254 14.31 -7.97 2.11
CA GLU A 254 14.69 -6.66 2.68
C GLU A 254 16.04 -6.72 3.41
N ARG A 255 16.32 -7.84 4.06
CA ARG A 255 17.60 -8.09 4.75
C ARG A 255 18.72 -8.59 3.84
N LYS A 256 18.49 -8.66 2.53
CA LYS A 256 19.44 -9.18 1.53
C LYS A 256 19.83 -10.65 1.76
N ALA A 257 19.02 -11.41 2.50
CA ALA A 257 19.09 -12.87 2.62
C ALA A 257 18.42 -13.51 1.40
N PHE A 258 19.02 -13.29 0.23
CA PHE A 258 18.35 -13.54 -1.05
C PHE A 258 18.12 -15.02 -1.36
N LEU A 259 18.95 -15.93 -0.83
CA LEU A 259 18.79 -17.37 -1.09
C LEU A 259 17.58 -17.93 -0.34
N GLU A 260 17.41 -17.50 0.90
CA GLU A 260 16.25 -17.80 1.73
C GLU A 260 14.98 -17.26 1.09
N ALA A 261 14.99 -15.97 0.70
CA ALA A 261 13.84 -15.33 0.05
C ALA A 261 13.45 -15.99 -1.28
N LEU A 262 14.41 -16.36 -2.12
CA LEU A 262 14.13 -17.10 -3.37
C LEU A 262 13.49 -18.47 -3.09
N THR A 263 13.96 -19.18 -2.06
CA THR A 263 13.41 -20.49 -1.67
C THR A 263 11.97 -20.35 -1.20
N GLU A 264 11.71 -19.39 -0.32
CA GLU A 264 10.40 -19.17 0.30
C GLU A 264 9.38 -18.67 -0.71
N TYR A 265 9.73 -17.70 -1.57
CA TYR A 265 8.85 -17.33 -2.68
C TYR A 265 8.60 -18.49 -3.65
N GLY A 266 9.60 -19.34 -3.90
CA GLY A 266 9.44 -20.54 -4.72
C GLY A 266 8.39 -21.50 -4.15
N GLU A 267 8.41 -21.73 -2.84
CA GLU A 267 7.41 -22.54 -2.15
C GLU A 267 6.03 -21.87 -2.15
N ALA A 268 5.94 -20.56 -1.90
CA ALA A 268 4.69 -19.81 -1.99
C ALA A 268 4.07 -19.90 -3.40
N LEU A 269 4.89 -19.67 -4.44
CA LEU A 269 4.46 -19.73 -5.84
C LEU A 269 3.95 -21.11 -6.22
N LYS A 270 4.64 -22.17 -5.78
CA LYS A 270 4.23 -23.56 -6.01
C LYS A 270 2.86 -23.86 -5.42
N ILE A 271 2.59 -23.40 -4.19
CA ILE A 271 1.30 -23.59 -3.53
C ILE A 271 0.22 -22.74 -4.22
N TYR A 272 0.47 -21.45 -4.47
CA TYR A 272 -0.50 -20.59 -5.14
C TYR A 272 -0.85 -21.06 -6.56
N ARG A 273 0.11 -21.61 -7.32
CA ARG A 273 -0.17 -22.23 -8.63
C ARG A 273 -1.03 -23.49 -8.51
N LYS A 274 -0.89 -24.27 -7.45
CA LYS A 274 -1.78 -25.41 -7.19
C LYS A 274 -3.20 -24.89 -6.92
N LEU A 275 -3.34 -23.95 -6.01
CA LEU A 275 -4.62 -23.36 -5.61
C LEU A 275 -5.32 -22.65 -6.78
N ALA A 276 -4.56 -21.96 -7.65
CA ALA A 276 -5.09 -21.29 -8.84
C ALA A 276 -5.65 -22.25 -9.90
N LYS A 277 -5.31 -23.54 -9.89
CA LYS A 277 -5.96 -24.53 -10.76
C LYS A 277 -7.38 -24.85 -10.32
N GLU A 278 -7.66 -24.70 -9.02
CA GLU A 278 -8.95 -25.01 -8.40
C GLU A 278 -9.84 -23.77 -8.35
N ASN A 279 -9.28 -22.61 -7.97
CA ASN A 279 -9.96 -21.33 -7.94
C ASN A 279 -9.08 -20.22 -8.54
N PRO A 280 -9.06 -20.07 -9.89
CA PRO A 280 -8.18 -19.12 -10.57
C PRO A 280 -8.41 -17.67 -10.14
N ALA A 281 -9.66 -17.19 -10.11
CA ALA A 281 -9.97 -15.80 -9.82
C ALA A 281 -9.43 -15.35 -8.45
N PHE A 282 -9.47 -16.23 -7.45
CA PHE A 282 -9.01 -15.92 -6.10
C PHE A 282 -7.49 -16.03 -5.93
N HIS A 283 -6.82 -16.98 -6.59
CA HIS A 283 -5.39 -17.24 -6.35
C HIS A 283 -4.44 -16.71 -7.42
N LEU A 284 -4.89 -16.45 -8.65
CA LEU A 284 -4.05 -15.82 -9.69
C LEU A 284 -3.47 -14.46 -9.28
N PRO A 285 -4.18 -13.58 -8.54
CA PRO A 285 -3.58 -12.35 -8.02
C PRO A 285 -2.34 -12.62 -7.15
N ASN A 286 -2.39 -13.67 -6.31
CA ASN A 286 -1.29 -14.08 -5.44
C ASN A 286 -0.12 -14.70 -6.23
N VAL A 287 -0.41 -15.45 -7.30
CA VAL A 287 0.62 -15.93 -8.24
C VAL A 287 1.34 -14.75 -8.87
N ALA A 288 0.62 -13.77 -9.43
CA ALA A 288 1.21 -12.60 -10.08
C ALA A 288 2.03 -11.74 -9.10
N LYS A 289 1.52 -11.53 -7.87
CA LYS A 289 2.25 -10.81 -6.81
C LYS A 289 3.56 -11.52 -6.44
N THR A 290 3.52 -12.84 -6.28
CA THR A 290 4.71 -13.65 -5.95
C THR A 290 5.74 -13.62 -7.07
N LEU A 291 5.31 -13.75 -8.34
CA LEU A 291 6.18 -13.64 -9.51
C LEU A 291 6.83 -12.27 -9.64
N ASN A 292 6.07 -11.19 -9.43
CA ASN A 292 6.63 -9.84 -9.42
C ASN A 292 7.75 -9.69 -8.39
N ASN A 293 7.57 -10.19 -7.17
CA ASN A 293 8.59 -10.08 -6.13
C ASN A 293 9.80 -11.00 -6.38
N LEU A 294 9.58 -12.21 -6.91
CA LEU A 294 10.66 -13.07 -7.39
C LEU A 294 11.49 -12.38 -8.48
N ALA A 295 10.83 -11.70 -9.42
CA ALA A 295 11.50 -10.98 -10.49
C ALA A 295 12.35 -9.82 -9.96
N ILE A 296 11.90 -9.10 -8.93
CA ILE A 296 12.70 -8.09 -8.24
C ILE A 296 13.97 -8.73 -7.64
N LEU A 297 13.86 -9.87 -6.96
CA LEU A 297 15.01 -10.57 -6.39
C LEU A 297 15.98 -11.06 -7.46
N HIS A 298 15.48 -11.65 -8.54
CA HIS A 298 16.30 -12.09 -9.67
C HIS A 298 17.03 -10.92 -10.32
N ARG A 299 16.35 -9.78 -10.54
CA ARG A 299 16.96 -8.55 -11.07
C ARG A 299 18.07 -8.03 -10.15
N ASN A 300 17.85 -7.99 -8.83
CA ASN A 300 18.84 -7.52 -7.86
C ASN A 300 20.08 -8.43 -7.75
N ARG A 301 20.02 -9.63 -8.34
CA ARG A 301 21.13 -10.60 -8.44
C ARG A 301 21.62 -10.79 -9.88
N ASP A 302 21.31 -9.83 -10.77
CA ASP A 302 21.68 -9.85 -12.19
C ASP A 302 21.23 -11.11 -12.95
N SER A 303 20.22 -11.83 -12.44
CA SER A 303 19.59 -12.98 -13.09
C SER A 303 18.47 -12.51 -14.00
N PHE A 304 18.84 -11.76 -15.06
CA PHE A 304 17.89 -11.00 -15.87
C PHE A 304 16.88 -11.87 -16.63
N LYS A 305 17.26 -13.08 -17.04
CA LYS A 305 16.35 -13.96 -17.79
C LYS A 305 15.21 -14.47 -16.91
N GLU A 306 15.53 -14.92 -15.71
CA GLU A 306 14.56 -15.38 -14.72
C GLU A 306 13.64 -14.24 -14.27
N ALA A 307 14.18 -13.03 -14.15
CA ALA A 307 13.38 -11.83 -13.88
C ALA A 307 12.41 -11.50 -15.02
N GLU A 308 12.87 -11.56 -16.28
CA GLU A 308 12.04 -11.28 -17.46
C GLU A 308 10.90 -12.29 -17.58
N ASP A 309 11.20 -13.58 -17.39
CA ASP A 309 10.19 -14.65 -17.45
C ASP A 309 9.12 -14.47 -16.36
N ALA A 310 9.54 -14.16 -15.13
CA ALA A 310 8.62 -13.96 -14.01
C ALA A 310 7.76 -12.70 -14.16
N TYR A 311 8.33 -11.56 -14.57
CA TYR A 311 7.54 -10.35 -14.85
C TYR A 311 6.57 -10.56 -16.02
N THR A 312 7.01 -11.20 -17.10
CA THR A 312 6.17 -11.44 -18.28
C THR A 312 4.95 -12.30 -17.92
N GLU A 313 5.15 -13.36 -17.12
CA GLU A 313 4.06 -14.18 -16.61
C GLU A 313 3.12 -13.37 -15.70
N ALA A 314 3.66 -12.56 -14.79
CA ALA A 314 2.86 -11.70 -13.91
C ALA A 314 2.02 -10.67 -14.67
N VAL A 315 2.59 -10.02 -15.70
CA VAL A 315 1.86 -9.10 -16.59
C VAL A 315 0.73 -9.84 -17.28
N GLN A 316 1.00 -11.03 -17.84
CA GLN A 316 -0.02 -11.80 -18.56
C GLN A 316 -1.19 -12.18 -17.65
N ILE A 317 -0.91 -12.67 -16.45
CA ILE A 317 -1.95 -12.99 -15.45
C ILE A 317 -2.78 -11.75 -15.12
N ARG A 318 -2.14 -10.62 -14.84
CA ARG A 318 -2.82 -9.36 -14.49
C ARG A 318 -3.65 -8.81 -15.64
N ARG A 319 -3.18 -8.93 -16.90
CA ARG A 319 -3.96 -8.58 -18.10
C ARG A 319 -5.19 -9.46 -18.24
N ASP A 320 -5.08 -10.76 -17.97
CA ASP A 320 -6.21 -11.66 -18.04
C ASP A 320 -7.25 -11.34 -16.95
N LEU A 321 -6.82 -11.06 -15.72
CA LEU A 321 -7.68 -10.59 -14.64
C LEU A 321 -8.34 -9.23 -14.96
N ALA A 322 -7.60 -8.32 -15.59
CA ALA A 322 -8.11 -7.01 -16.00
C ALA A 322 -9.19 -7.07 -17.09
N LYS A 323 -9.30 -8.17 -17.86
CA LYS A 323 -10.43 -8.36 -18.79
C LYS A 323 -11.76 -8.53 -18.05
N GLU A 324 -11.73 -9.10 -16.85
CA GLU A 324 -12.91 -9.33 -16.01
C GLU A 324 -13.19 -8.17 -15.07
N ASN A 325 -12.14 -7.59 -14.46
CA ASN A 325 -12.25 -6.44 -13.57
C ASN A 325 -11.14 -5.40 -13.87
N PRO A 326 -11.33 -4.54 -14.88
CA PRO A 326 -10.30 -3.58 -15.30
C PRO A 326 -9.89 -2.64 -14.17
N ARG A 327 -10.84 -2.09 -13.41
CA ARG A 327 -10.55 -1.11 -12.36
C ARG A 327 -9.67 -1.69 -11.25
N ALA A 328 -9.86 -2.95 -10.90
CA ALA A 328 -9.06 -3.61 -9.87
C ALA A 328 -7.63 -3.93 -10.34
N TYR A 329 -7.46 -4.40 -11.59
CA TYR A 329 -6.20 -5.01 -12.02
C TYR A 329 -5.38 -4.21 -13.05
N LEU A 330 -5.95 -3.21 -13.72
CA LEU A 330 -5.17 -2.31 -14.59
C LEU A 330 -4.03 -1.57 -13.86
N PRO A 331 -4.21 -1.07 -12.61
CA PRO A 331 -3.10 -0.48 -11.84
C PRO A 331 -1.95 -1.48 -11.62
N ASP A 332 -2.29 -2.75 -11.38
CA ASP A 332 -1.34 -3.83 -11.20
C ASP A 332 -0.59 -4.16 -12.51
N VAL A 333 -1.27 -4.15 -13.66
CA VAL A 333 -0.64 -4.30 -14.98
C VAL A 333 0.39 -3.20 -15.20
N ALA A 334 0.00 -1.93 -15.02
CA ALA A 334 0.90 -0.79 -15.22
C ALA A 334 2.11 -0.82 -14.29
N THR A 335 1.92 -1.25 -13.04
CA THR A 335 3.02 -1.38 -12.06
C THR A 335 4.00 -2.49 -12.45
N THR A 336 3.52 -3.65 -12.91
CA THR A 336 4.43 -4.72 -13.38
C THR A 336 5.17 -4.30 -14.65
N LEU A 337 4.51 -3.63 -15.58
CA LEU A 337 5.14 -3.11 -16.80
C LEU A 337 6.25 -2.11 -16.48
N ASN A 338 6.03 -1.22 -15.51
CA ASN A 338 7.08 -0.33 -15.02
C ASN A 338 8.30 -1.12 -14.51
N ASN A 339 8.08 -2.20 -13.75
CA ASN A 339 9.17 -3.02 -13.23
C ASN A 339 9.92 -3.79 -14.32
N LEU A 340 9.19 -4.28 -15.33
CA LEU A 340 9.75 -4.95 -16.50
C LEU A 340 10.58 -3.96 -17.36
N ALA A 341 10.11 -2.74 -17.53
CA ALA A 341 10.84 -1.70 -18.25
C ALA A 341 12.17 -1.36 -17.56
N ILE A 342 12.18 -1.26 -16.23
CA ILE A 342 13.42 -1.09 -15.45
C ILE A 342 14.38 -2.28 -15.67
N LEU A 343 13.86 -3.51 -15.73
CA LEU A 343 14.69 -4.68 -16.04
C LEU A 343 15.28 -4.58 -17.46
N HIS A 344 14.50 -4.16 -18.45
CA HIS A 344 15.00 -3.96 -19.81
C HIS A 344 16.01 -2.83 -19.91
N ILE A 345 15.86 -1.74 -19.15
CA ILE A 345 16.91 -0.70 -19.01
C ILE A 345 18.20 -1.30 -18.45
N ASN A 346 18.13 -2.07 -17.36
CA ASN A 346 19.30 -2.72 -16.74
C ASN A 346 20.03 -3.68 -17.70
N SER A 347 19.30 -4.26 -18.66
CA SER A 347 19.83 -5.13 -19.71
C SER A 347 20.05 -4.43 -21.06
N SER A 348 19.97 -3.09 -21.08
CA SER A 348 20.16 -2.22 -22.26
C SER A 348 19.19 -2.49 -23.43
N ALA A 349 18.04 -3.10 -23.17
CA ALA A 349 16.96 -3.33 -24.12
C ALA A 349 15.97 -2.14 -24.15
N PHE A 350 16.50 -0.95 -24.50
CA PHE A 350 15.77 0.31 -24.34
C PHE A 350 14.47 0.41 -25.16
N ASP A 351 14.41 -0.19 -26.35
CA ASP A 351 13.19 -0.19 -27.18
C ASP A 351 12.01 -0.89 -26.47
N LYS A 352 12.28 -2.05 -25.83
CA LYS A 352 11.25 -2.77 -25.05
C LYS A 352 10.80 -1.96 -23.84
N ALA A 353 11.74 -1.33 -23.14
CA ALA A 353 11.42 -0.47 -22.00
C ALA A 353 10.53 0.72 -22.40
N GLU A 354 10.76 1.33 -23.58
CA GLU A 354 9.91 2.40 -24.10
C GLU A 354 8.48 1.88 -24.37
N GLU A 355 8.34 0.72 -25.01
CA GLU A 355 7.03 0.10 -25.27
C GLU A 355 6.25 -0.14 -23.97
N GLU A 356 6.90 -0.72 -22.97
CA GLU A 356 6.28 -1.07 -21.68
C GLU A 356 5.89 0.16 -20.86
N TYR A 357 6.75 1.19 -20.82
CA TYR A 357 6.39 2.46 -20.19
C TYR A 357 5.26 3.18 -20.92
N ARG A 358 5.21 3.13 -22.27
CA ARG A 358 4.11 3.72 -23.04
C ARG A 358 2.78 3.00 -22.79
N GLU A 359 2.80 1.69 -22.67
CA GLU A 359 1.61 0.91 -22.30
C GLU A 359 1.15 1.28 -20.88
N ALA A 360 2.07 1.29 -19.89
CA ALA A 360 1.75 1.68 -18.52
C ALA A 360 1.21 3.12 -18.44
N LEU A 361 1.78 4.07 -19.19
CA LEU A 361 1.28 5.44 -19.31
C LEU A 361 -0.14 5.49 -19.87
N THR A 362 -0.42 4.69 -20.91
CA THR A 362 -1.75 4.62 -21.53
C THR A 362 -2.79 4.12 -20.52
N ILE A 363 -2.44 3.09 -19.73
CA ILE A 363 -3.30 2.57 -18.68
C ILE A 363 -3.58 3.64 -17.62
N TYR A 364 -2.55 4.30 -17.09
CA TYR A 364 -2.76 5.34 -16.08
C TYR A 364 -3.52 6.56 -16.62
N LYS A 365 -3.33 6.94 -17.89
CA LYS A 365 -4.12 8.00 -18.53
C LYS A 365 -5.60 7.63 -18.54
N GLY A 366 -5.95 6.42 -18.99
CA GLY A 366 -7.33 5.92 -18.96
C GLY A 366 -7.92 5.89 -17.56
N LEU A 367 -7.20 5.37 -16.57
CA LEU A 367 -7.65 5.35 -15.18
C LEU A 367 -7.85 6.77 -14.60
N SER A 368 -7.02 7.73 -15.01
CA SER A 368 -7.10 9.12 -14.53
C SER A 368 -8.28 9.91 -15.10
N GLU A 369 -8.93 9.42 -16.16
CA GLU A 369 -10.18 9.99 -16.67
C GLU A 369 -11.36 9.70 -15.72
N GLU A 370 -11.31 8.56 -15.02
CA GLU A 370 -12.35 8.13 -14.07
C GLU A 370 -12.05 8.54 -12.62
N ASP A 371 -10.78 8.54 -12.22
CA ASP A 371 -10.36 8.81 -10.86
C ASP A 371 -9.04 9.62 -10.84
N LEU A 372 -9.14 10.86 -10.35
CA LEU A 372 -8.03 11.81 -10.33
C LEU A 372 -6.85 11.33 -9.48
N ALA A 373 -7.05 10.37 -8.58
CA ALA A 373 -5.96 9.75 -7.81
C ALA A 373 -4.87 9.14 -8.71
N TYR A 374 -5.22 8.67 -9.91
CA TYR A 374 -4.26 8.09 -10.87
C TYR A 374 -3.44 9.12 -11.65
N ARG A 375 -3.70 10.43 -11.52
CA ARG A 375 -2.86 11.47 -12.14
C ARG A 375 -1.40 11.38 -11.72
N GLN A 376 -1.13 10.93 -10.49
CA GLN A 376 0.23 10.70 -10.03
C GLN A 376 0.91 9.54 -10.78
N GLY A 377 0.16 8.48 -11.11
CA GLY A 377 0.63 7.39 -11.96
C GLY A 377 1.02 7.88 -13.37
N VAL A 378 0.23 8.79 -13.95
CA VAL A 378 0.56 9.43 -15.25
C VAL A 378 1.87 10.21 -15.16
N ALA A 379 2.02 11.06 -14.14
CA ALA A 379 3.24 11.85 -13.96
C ALA A 379 4.47 10.99 -13.70
N MET A 380 4.32 9.88 -12.96
CA MET A 380 5.40 8.91 -12.72
C MET A 380 5.86 8.24 -14.01
N MET A 381 4.94 7.78 -14.87
CA MET A 381 5.31 7.15 -16.14
C MET A 381 5.94 8.14 -17.12
N LEU A 382 5.45 9.38 -17.18
CA LEU A 382 6.08 10.44 -17.98
C LEU A 382 7.50 10.74 -17.51
N ASN A 383 7.72 10.80 -16.19
CA ASN A 383 9.06 10.96 -15.63
C ASN A 383 10.00 9.82 -16.04
N ASN A 384 9.53 8.57 -16.01
CA ASN A 384 10.34 7.40 -16.36
C ASN A 384 10.65 7.32 -17.87
N LEU A 385 9.68 7.66 -18.72
CA LEU A 385 9.91 7.84 -20.16
C LEU A 385 10.93 8.95 -20.44
N ALA A 386 10.83 10.06 -19.72
CA ALA A 386 11.74 11.19 -19.90
C ALA A 386 13.18 10.83 -19.49
N LEU A 387 13.36 10.07 -18.41
CA LEU A 387 14.66 9.49 -18.03
C LEU A 387 15.22 8.60 -19.14
N LEU A 388 14.40 7.66 -19.65
CA LEU A 388 14.80 6.75 -20.73
C LEU A 388 15.18 7.50 -22.01
N HIS A 389 14.36 8.45 -22.45
CA HIS A 389 14.64 9.26 -23.63
C HIS A 389 15.87 10.14 -23.45
N ARG A 390 16.13 10.65 -22.25
CA ARG A 390 17.38 11.37 -21.94
C ARG A 390 18.59 10.44 -22.09
N GLU A 391 18.53 9.21 -21.58
CA GLU A 391 19.60 8.21 -21.77
C GLU A 391 19.83 7.86 -23.25
N MET A 392 18.76 7.81 -24.05
CA MET A 392 18.83 7.65 -25.51
C MET A 392 19.27 8.94 -26.25
N ASN A 393 19.53 10.04 -25.54
CA ASN A 393 19.85 11.36 -26.10
C ASN A 393 18.73 11.96 -27.00
N LEU A 394 17.47 11.60 -26.72
CA LEU A 394 16.25 12.14 -27.35
C LEU A 394 15.71 13.31 -26.52
N LEU A 395 16.51 14.36 -26.40
CA LEU A 395 16.29 15.46 -25.43
C LEU A 395 14.97 16.22 -25.62
N ASP A 396 14.50 16.40 -26.86
CA ASP A 396 13.22 17.07 -27.12
C ASP A 396 12.02 16.26 -26.61
N LYS A 397 12.07 14.92 -26.71
CA LYS A 397 11.04 14.04 -26.13
C LYS A 397 11.08 14.10 -24.60
N ALA A 398 12.28 13.98 -24.03
CA ALA A 398 12.47 14.02 -22.59
C ALA A 398 11.99 15.35 -21.98
N GLU A 399 12.29 16.48 -22.61
CA GLU A 399 11.80 17.80 -22.18
C GLU A 399 10.26 17.86 -22.20
N ALA A 400 9.63 17.42 -23.29
CA ALA A 400 8.17 17.43 -23.40
C ALA A 400 7.49 16.59 -22.30
N GLU A 401 8.02 15.40 -22.03
CA GLU A 401 7.50 14.48 -21.02
C GLU A 401 7.71 14.99 -19.59
N TYR A 402 8.87 15.56 -19.27
CA TYR A 402 9.09 16.20 -17.97
C TYR A 402 8.21 17.42 -17.75
N VAL A 403 8.00 18.24 -18.78
CA VAL A 403 7.09 19.40 -18.69
C VAL A 403 5.66 18.95 -18.45
N GLU A 404 5.18 17.90 -19.13
CA GLU A 404 3.86 17.31 -18.88
C GLU A 404 3.77 16.76 -17.44
N ALA A 405 4.77 16.00 -16.98
CA ALA A 405 4.82 15.46 -15.62
C ALA A 405 4.82 16.58 -14.55
N LEU A 406 5.60 17.64 -14.77
CA LEU A 406 5.71 18.80 -13.88
C LEU A 406 4.38 19.53 -13.76
N ASN A 407 3.67 19.73 -14.87
CA ASN A 407 2.37 20.39 -14.87
C ASN A 407 1.35 19.55 -14.07
N ILE A 408 1.30 18.24 -14.27
CA ILE A 408 0.41 17.36 -13.50
C ILE A 408 0.76 17.41 -12.01
N ARG A 409 2.05 17.29 -11.65
CA ARG A 409 2.50 17.34 -10.25
C ARG A 409 2.18 18.68 -9.58
N ARG A 410 2.33 19.80 -10.28
CA ARG A 410 1.95 21.13 -9.78
C ARG A 410 0.44 21.23 -9.54
N GLU A 411 -0.39 20.72 -10.46
CA GLU A 411 -1.84 20.72 -10.27
C GLU A 411 -2.24 19.90 -9.04
N VAL A 412 -1.74 18.67 -8.90
CA VAL A 412 -2.07 17.81 -7.75
C VAL A 412 -1.49 18.37 -6.43
N ALA A 413 -0.35 19.06 -6.49
CA ALA A 413 0.23 19.72 -5.32
C ALA A 413 -0.57 20.93 -4.83
N LYS A 414 -1.51 21.50 -5.60
CA LYS A 414 -2.42 22.54 -5.10
C LYS A 414 -3.34 22.00 -4.01
N ASP A 415 -3.78 20.74 -4.16
CA ASP A 415 -4.72 20.10 -3.25
C ASP A 415 -4.02 19.49 -2.03
N ASN A 416 -2.81 18.97 -2.21
CA ASN A 416 -2.00 18.40 -1.12
C ASN A 416 -0.51 18.75 -1.29
N PRO A 417 -0.11 20.00 -0.93
CA PRO A 417 1.26 20.45 -1.09
C PRO A 417 2.27 19.60 -0.30
N ALA A 418 1.90 19.18 0.90
CA ALA A 418 2.78 18.40 1.79
C ALA A 418 3.18 17.05 1.19
N ALA A 419 2.25 16.37 0.52
CA ALA A 419 2.53 15.09 -0.12
C ALA A 419 3.25 15.22 -1.47
N PHE A 420 3.00 16.30 -2.23
CA PHE A 420 3.37 16.32 -3.65
C PHE A 420 4.44 17.33 -4.06
N MET A 421 4.77 18.33 -3.22
CA MET A 421 5.80 19.31 -3.56
C MET A 421 7.20 18.68 -3.73
N ALA A 422 7.50 17.59 -3.02
CA ALA A 422 8.75 16.86 -3.20
C ALA A 422 8.90 16.31 -4.62
N TYR A 423 7.82 15.84 -5.24
CA TYR A 423 7.84 15.35 -6.63
C TYR A 423 7.98 16.50 -7.63
N VAL A 424 7.41 17.68 -7.35
CA VAL A 424 7.62 18.88 -8.18
C VAL A 424 9.11 19.22 -8.24
N ALA A 425 9.77 19.28 -7.08
CA ALA A 425 11.20 19.57 -6.97
C ALA A 425 12.07 18.49 -7.66
N ALA A 426 11.75 17.21 -7.48
CA ALA A 426 12.45 16.12 -8.18
C ALA A 426 12.34 16.24 -9.70
N THR A 427 11.15 16.59 -10.21
CA THR A 427 10.93 16.79 -11.67
C THR A 427 11.77 17.96 -12.20
N LEU A 428 11.81 19.07 -11.45
CA LEU A 428 12.60 20.25 -11.81
C LEU A 428 14.09 19.94 -11.88
N ASN A 429 14.64 19.19 -10.91
CA ASN A 429 16.03 18.74 -10.95
C ASN A 429 16.34 17.90 -12.19
N ASN A 430 15.43 16.99 -12.57
CA ASN A 430 15.61 16.15 -13.75
C ASN A 430 15.47 16.93 -15.06
N LEU A 431 14.53 17.88 -15.12
CA LEU A 431 14.34 18.76 -16.27
C LEU A 431 15.57 19.67 -16.46
N ALA A 432 16.14 20.18 -15.37
CA ALA A 432 17.37 20.97 -15.40
C ALA A 432 18.53 20.17 -16.00
N ALA A 433 18.63 18.88 -15.70
CA ALA A 433 19.63 18.00 -16.31
C ALA A 433 19.41 17.84 -17.83
N VAL A 434 18.16 17.68 -18.29
CA VAL A 434 17.84 17.67 -19.74
C VAL A 434 18.21 18.99 -20.40
N HIS A 435 17.94 20.12 -19.75
CA HIS A 435 18.29 21.44 -20.27
C HIS A 435 19.79 21.71 -20.28
N ILE A 436 20.56 21.16 -19.35
CA ILE A 436 22.04 21.14 -19.42
C ILE A 436 22.49 20.39 -20.68
N ASP A 437 21.98 19.17 -20.88
CA ASP A 437 22.34 18.34 -22.04
C ASP A 437 21.95 19.02 -23.36
N ALA A 438 20.83 19.75 -23.36
CA ALA A 438 20.33 20.55 -24.49
C ALA A 438 20.97 21.94 -24.61
N LYS A 439 21.93 22.31 -23.74
CA LYS A 439 22.60 23.61 -23.67
C LYS A 439 21.67 24.82 -23.43
N LYS A 440 20.51 24.59 -22.81
CA LYS A 440 19.54 25.60 -22.37
C LYS A 440 19.84 26.05 -20.93
N LEU A 441 21.05 26.60 -20.73
CA LEU A 441 21.64 26.78 -19.38
C LEU A 441 20.84 27.71 -18.46
N ASP A 442 20.29 28.80 -18.98
CA ASP A 442 19.49 29.73 -18.18
C ASP A 442 18.23 29.07 -17.60
N LYS A 443 17.62 28.14 -18.34
CA LYS A 443 16.47 27.37 -17.84
C LYS A 443 16.88 26.40 -16.75
N ALA A 444 17.97 25.66 -16.96
CA ALA A 444 18.49 24.71 -15.98
C ALA A 444 18.83 25.39 -14.64
N GLU A 445 19.46 26.58 -14.67
CA GLU A 445 19.77 27.33 -13.44
C GLU A 445 18.49 27.76 -12.71
N ALA A 446 17.47 28.21 -13.45
CA ALA A 446 16.17 28.60 -12.87
C ALA A 446 15.43 27.40 -12.25
N GLU A 447 15.43 26.25 -12.92
CA GLU A 447 14.77 25.03 -12.46
C GLU A 447 15.45 24.45 -11.20
N TYR A 448 16.78 24.43 -11.16
CA TYR A 448 17.50 24.07 -9.94
C TYR A 448 17.22 25.03 -8.78
N ALA A 449 17.16 26.34 -9.05
CA ALA A 449 16.85 27.33 -8.02
C ALA A 449 15.44 27.13 -7.45
N GLU A 450 14.45 26.83 -8.29
CA GLU A 450 13.08 26.51 -7.86
C GLU A 450 13.04 25.21 -7.05
N ALA A 451 13.68 24.13 -7.53
CA ALA A 451 13.76 22.86 -6.80
C ALA A 451 14.40 23.02 -5.42
N LEU A 452 15.51 23.76 -5.34
CA LEU A 452 16.20 24.05 -4.09
C LEU A 452 15.32 24.82 -3.10
N GLN A 453 14.55 25.79 -3.58
CA GLN A 453 13.62 26.54 -2.74
C GLN A 453 12.53 25.63 -2.16
N ILE A 454 11.95 24.75 -2.98
CA ILE A 454 10.92 23.81 -2.52
C ILE A 454 11.48 22.86 -1.46
N TYR A 455 12.62 22.21 -1.73
CA TYR A 455 13.23 21.30 -0.76
C TYR A 455 13.65 22.00 0.54
N ARG A 456 14.11 23.25 0.48
CA ARG A 456 14.41 24.04 1.69
C ARG A 456 13.16 24.28 2.53
N GLU A 457 12.02 24.53 1.90
CA GLU A 457 10.75 24.70 2.62
C GLU A 457 10.33 23.39 3.29
N LEU A 458 10.32 22.29 2.54
CA LEU A 458 9.96 20.96 3.05
C LEU A 458 10.88 20.48 4.19
N SER A 459 12.16 20.82 4.11
CA SER A 459 13.16 20.46 5.12
C SER A 459 12.93 21.15 6.47
N LYS A 460 12.22 22.29 6.53
CA LYS A 460 11.91 22.96 7.80
C LYS A 460 11.07 22.07 8.72
N ASP A 461 10.12 21.34 8.15
CA ASP A 461 9.19 20.50 8.89
C ASP A 461 9.67 19.04 9.00
N ASN A 462 10.50 18.58 8.04
CA ASN A 462 11.01 17.20 7.98
C ASN A 462 12.50 17.15 7.65
N ILE A 463 13.34 17.69 8.54
CA ILE A 463 14.80 17.81 8.36
C ILE A 463 15.43 16.47 7.97
N GLY A 464 15.08 15.38 8.66
CA GLY A 464 15.68 14.06 8.40
C GLY A 464 15.36 13.49 7.02
N VAL A 465 14.25 13.91 6.41
CA VAL A 465 13.76 13.40 5.13
C VAL A 465 14.31 14.22 3.96
N TYR A 466 14.17 15.54 3.99
CA TYR A 466 14.44 16.39 2.83
C TYR A 466 15.80 17.11 2.85
N ARG A 467 16.55 17.07 3.95
CA ARG A 467 17.91 17.64 3.99
C ARG A 467 18.87 16.97 2.99
N PRO A 468 18.82 15.64 2.76
CA PRO A 468 19.57 15.01 1.67
C PRO A 468 19.19 15.57 0.30
N ASP A 469 17.91 15.85 0.03
CA ASP A 469 17.45 16.40 -1.26
C ASP A 469 17.93 17.84 -1.49
N VAL A 470 17.95 18.66 -0.43
CA VAL A 470 18.56 20.00 -0.46
C VAL A 470 20.04 19.88 -0.85
N ALA A 471 20.78 18.98 -0.18
CA ALA A 471 22.19 18.78 -0.43
C ALA A 471 22.48 18.25 -1.85
N MET A 472 21.69 17.28 -2.34
CA MET A 472 21.78 16.78 -3.72
C MET A 472 21.61 17.92 -4.72
N THR A 473 20.59 18.75 -4.54
CA THR A 473 20.31 19.88 -5.45
C THR A 473 21.47 20.88 -5.45
N LEU A 474 22.00 21.22 -4.27
CA LEU A 474 23.18 22.07 -4.12
C LEU A 474 24.42 21.48 -4.80
N VAL A 475 24.66 20.17 -4.66
CA VAL A 475 25.77 19.48 -5.34
C VAL A 475 25.62 19.59 -6.86
N ASN A 476 24.43 19.35 -7.40
CA ASN A 476 24.17 19.48 -8.84
C ASN A 476 24.45 20.91 -9.33
N MET A 477 24.00 21.93 -8.60
CA MET A 477 24.31 23.34 -8.91
C MET A 477 25.80 23.66 -8.77
N ALA A 478 26.48 23.06 -7.79
CA ALA A 478 27.92 23.25 -7.59
C ALA A 478 28.73 22.69 -8.77
N ILE A 479 28.40 21.47 -9.22
CA ILE A 479 29.01 20.80 -10.38
C ILE A 479 28.69 21.57 -11.67
N PHE A 480 27.46 22.04 -11.85
CA PHE A 480 27.07 22.90 -12.97
C PHE A 480 27.98 24.12 -13.09
N HIS A 481 28.29 24.78 -11.97
CA HIS A 481 29.22 25.92 -11.93
C HIS A 481 30.70 25.56 -11.91
N VAL A 482 31.07 24.28 -11.89
CA VAL A 482 32.43 23.82 -12.23
C VAL A 482 32.53 23.60 -13.74
N GLN A 483 31.63 22.78 -14.29
CA GLN A 483 31.84 22.13 -15.58
C GLN A 483 31.18 22.86 -16.75
N ILE A 484 30.06 23.54 -16.52
CA ILE A 484 29.17 24.02 -17.59
C ILE A 484 29.16 25.55 -17.66
N GLN A 485 28.97 26.21 -16.52
CA GLN A 485 28.98 27.67 -16.41
C GLN A 485 29.89 28.13 -15.28
N PRO A 486 31.23 28.13 -15.50
CA PRO A 486 32.23 28.35 -14.46
C PRO A 486 31.95 29.58 -13.60
N ASN A 487 31.62 29.35 -12.34
CA ASN A 487 31.45 30.39 -11.34
C ASN A 487 31.96 29.86 -9.99
N ARG A 488 33.22 30.18 -9.70
CA ARG A 488 33.91 29.72 -8.49
C ARG A 488 33.17 30.06 -7.21
N GLU A 489 32.64 31.28 -7.10
CA GLU A 489 31.99 31.74 -5.88
C GLU A 489 30.68 30.97 -5.62
N LYS A 490 29.81 30.88 -6.63
CA LYS A 490 28.57 30.08 -6.53
C LYS A 490 28.88 28.61 -6.26
N SER A 491 29.82 28.03 -7.01
CA SER A 491 30.18 26.61 -6.88
C SER A 491 30.69 26.26 -5.49
N ILE A 492 31.63 27.05 -4.94
CA ILE A 492 32.12 26.86 -3.57
C ILE A 492 30.98 27.07 -2.56
N GLY A 493 30.14 28.08 -2.76
CA GLY A 493 29.00 28.36 -1.87
C GLY A 493 28.06 27.16 -1.75
N TYR A 494 27.60 26.63 -2.89
CA TYR A 494 26.71 25.48 -2.93
C TYR A 494 27.35 24.21 -2.37
N ALA A 495 28.60 23.90 -2.75
CA ALA A 495 29.30 22.72 -2.24
C ALA A 495 29.58 22.81 -0.73
N SER A 496 29.91 24.01 -0.21
CA SER A 496 30.13 24.22 1.23
C SER A 496 28.84 24.05 2.02
N GLU A 497 27.73 24.60 1.51
CA GLU A 497 26.41 24.43 2.12
C GLU A 497 26.01 22.94 2.14
N ALA A 498 26.14 22.24 1.01
CA ALA A 498 25.83 20.81 0.93
C ALA A 498 26.64 19.98 1.95
N ALA A 499 27.96 20.19 2.03
CA ALA A 499 28.80 19.49 3.01
C ALA A 499 28.35 19.78 4.45
N SER A 500 28.08 21.04 4.79
CA SER A 500 27.60 21.42 6.13
C SER A 500 26.23 20.81 6.48
N LEU A 501 25.39 20.57 5.48
CA LEU A 501 24.12 19.88 5.68
C LEU A 501 24.35 18.40 5.96
N LEU A 502 25.27 17.73 5.28
CA LEU A 502 25.44 16.28 5.36
C LEU A 502 26.37 15.82 6.49
N GLU A 503 27.42 16.57 6.83
CA GLU A 503 28.40 16.23 7.89
C GLU A 503 27.79 15.81 9.24
N PRO A 504 26.76 16.51 9.79
CA PRO A 504 26.17 16.13 11.08
C PRO A 504 25.16 14.97 10.99
N MET A 505 24.83 14.48 9.79
CA MET A 505 23.89 13.37 9.64
C MET A 505 24.62 12.04 9.94
N GLN A 506 24.34 11.43 11.09
CA GLN A 506 24.81 10.08 11.45
C GLN A 506 24.11 8.96 10.66
N ILE A 507 23.49 9.27 9.52
CA ILE A 507 22.69 8.33 8.74
C ILE A 507 23.61 7.67 7.70
N GLU A 508 23.96 6.40 7.94
CA GLU A 508 24.65 5.56 6.96
C GLU A 508 23.69 5.22 5.81
N GLY A 509 23.84 5.93 4.70
CA GLY A 509 23.14 5.64 3.46
C GLY A 509 24.06 5.96 2.28
N PRO A 510 24.20 5.07 1.28
CA PRO A 510 25.16 5.24 0.19
C PRO A 510 24.95 6.54 -0.61
N TYR A 511 23.72 7.06 -0.63
CA TYR A 511 23.40 8.34 -1.27
C TYR A 511 23.97 9.55 -0.51
N ILE A 512 23.88 9.57 0.83
CA ILE A 512 24.39 10.68 1.65
C ILE A 512 25.91 10.76 1.55
N GLU A 513 26.59 9.61 1.64
CA GLU A 513 28.04 9.52 1.47
C GLU A 513 28.47 10.00 0.08
N SER A 514 27.77 9.56 -0.96
CA SER A 514 28.06 9.98 -2.34
C SER A 514 27.91 11.49 -2.54
N TYR A 515 26.85 12.10 -2.00
CA TYR A 515 26.65 13.55 -2.12
C TYR A 515 27.69 14.35 -1.30
N LEU A 516 28.07 13.86 -0.11
CA LEU A 516 29.12 14.48 0.68
C LEU A 516 30.47 14.40 -0.04
N GLU A 517 30.82 13.22 -0.58
CA GLU A 517 32.04 13.04 -1.36
C GLU A 517 32.07 13.94 -2.60
N ALA A 518 30.95 14.05 -3.32
CA ALA A 518 30.83 14.93 -4.47
C ALA A 518 31.02 16.41 -4.08
N ALA A 519 30.40 16.86 -2.97
CA ALA A 519 30.58 18.21 -2.44
C ALA A 519 32.05 18.48 -2.09
N LEU A 520 32.70 17.58 -1.35
CA LEU A 520 34.12 17.70 -0.98
C LEU A 520 35.04 17.68 -2.21
N THR A 521 34.70 16.90 -3.23
CA THR A 521 35.44 16.86 -4.50
C THR A 521 35.37 18.20 -5.23
N VAL A 522 34.20 18.85 -5.28
CA VAL A 522 34.05 20.20 -5.84
C VAL A 522 34.88 21.22 -5.06
N LEU A 523 34.86 21.16 -3.73
CA LEU A 523 35.67 22.05 -2.89
C LEU A 523 37.18 21.83 -3.11
N GLN A 524 37.61 20.58 -3.26
CA GLN A 524 39.00 20.22 -3.53
C GLN A 524 39.44 20.72 -4.92
N HIS A 525 38.60 20.58 -5.95
CA HIS A 525 38.86 21.12 -7.29
C HIS A 525 39.22 22.62 -7.24
N TRP A 526 38.40 23.43 -6.58
CA TRP A 526 38.65 24.88 -6.46
C TRP A 526 39.80 25.26 -5.51
N ARG A 527 40.23 24.36 -4.62
CA ARG A 527 41.46 24.56 -3.81
C ARG A 527 42.71 24.42 -4.66
N THR A 528 42.70 23.50 -5.61
CA THR A 528 43.84 23.24 -6.50
C THR A 528 43.89 24.16 -7.71
N GLU A 529 42.77 24.76 -8.11
CA GLU A 529 42.76 25.73 -9.21
C GLU A 529 43.28 27.12 -8.78
N PRO A 530 44.20 27.73 -9.56
CA PRO A 530 44.72 29.05 -9.28
C PRO A 530 43.59 30.09 -9.25
N LYS A 531 43.62 31.00 -8.27
CA LYS A 531 42.70 32.14 -8.25
C LYS A 531 42.89 32.96 -9.54
N PRO A 532 41.81 33.35 -10.25
CA PRO A 532 41.97 34.29 -11.35
C PRO A 532 42.73 35.51 -10.83
N ALA A 533 43.78 35.89 -11.56
CA ALA A 533 44.63 37.00 -11.17
C ALA A 533 43.72 38.22 -10.97
N VAL A 534 43.69 38.75 -9.74
CA VAL A 534 43.04 40.03 -9.48
C VAL A 534 43.73 41.03 -10.37
N GLY A 535 43.02 41.49 -11.41
CA GLY A 535 43.49 42.56 -12.28
C GLY A 535 43.88 43.73 -11.40
N LYS A 536 45.18 44.01 -11.34
CA LYS A 536 45.66 45.31 -10.88
C LYS A 536 45.36 46.28 -12.00
N ASP A 537 44.11 46.74 -12.08
CA ASP A 537 43.81 47.98 -12.79
C ASP A 537 44.34 49.10 -11.90
N GLY A 538 45.47 49.67 -12.35
CA GLY A 538 46.16 50.80 -11.73
C GLY A 538 45.69 52.16 -12.24
#